data_AF-A0A7I6P912-F1
#
_entry.id   AF-A0A7I6P912-F1
#
_cell.length_a   1.000
_cell.length_b   1.000
_cell.length_c   1.000
_cell.angle_alpha   90.00
_cell.angle_beta   90.00
_cell.angle_gamma   90.00
#
_symmetry.space_group_name_H-M   'P 1'
#
loop_
_entity.id
_entity.type
_entity.pdbx_description
1 polymer ?
#
loop_
_entity_poly.entity_id
_entity_poly.type
_entity_poly.pdbx_seq_one_letter_code
_entity_poly.pdbx_strand_id
1 'polypeptide(L)'
;MKLAARLISLFFIIFILHSSVLGGNCSDEELNKLGMVEGDGFDRNTLFISSHGMGKVGKRYGLKPTPKVDKVLTDLETLFGKLGLAGISKECLKCFAQSLMCVSMQCRGACLKGPCTDDCQNCFDRNCKSALLECIGKTSIPNPCKWKEDYLKYKFPETDEDESPKKGEASGTS
;
A
#
# COMPACT_ATOMS: atom_id res chain seq x y z
N MET A 1 -40.18 -30.76 25.19
CA MET A 1 -39.25 -30.27 24.14
C MET A 1 -38.95 -28.77 24.36
N LYS A 2 -38.10 -28.41 25.34
CA LYS A 2 -37.76 -26.99 25.62
C LYS A 2 -36.29 -26.72 25.93
N LEU A 3 -35.42 -27.74 25.93
CA LEU A 3 -33.98 -27.57 26.18
C LEU A 3 -33.16 -27.37 24.89
N ALA A 4 -33.55 -27.99 23.77
CA ALA A 4 -32.79 -27.89 22.51
C ALA A 4 -32.80 -26.47 21.90
N ALA A 5 -33.89 -25.71 22.10
CA ALA A 5 -34.03 -24.37 21.53
C ALA A 5 -33.12 -23.32 22.21
N ARG A 6 -32.66 -23.54 23.44
CA ARG A 6 -31.83 -22.57 24.17
C ARG A 6 -30.34 -22.70 23.87
N LEU A 7 -29.87 -23.88 23.48
CA LEU A 7 -28.47 -24.11 23.09
C LEU A 7 -28.15 -23.53 21.70
N ILE A 8 -29.09 -23.64 20.75
CA ILE A 8 -28.91 -23.09 19.39
C ILE A 8 -28.82 -21.55 19.43
N SER A 9 -29.59 -20.90 20.31
CA SER A 9 -29.55 -19.44 20.44
C SER A 9 -28.23 -18.90 21.02
N LEU A 10 -27.47 -19.71 21.76
CA LEU A 10 -26.18 -19.28 22.32
C LEU A 10 -25.03 -19.43 21.32
N PHE A 11 -25.07 -20.46 20.45
CA PHE A 11 -24.05 -20.66 19.41
C PHE A 11 -24.04 -19.53 18.37
N PHE A 12 -25.20 -18.97 18.02
CA PHE A 12 -25.28 -17.83 17.10
C PHE A 12 -24.69 -16.54 17.69
N ILE A 13 -24.73 -16.35 19.00
CA ILE A 13 -24.21 -15.13 19.64
C ILE A 13 -22.67 -15.16 19.73
N ILE A 14 -22.08 -16.34 19.89
CA ILE A 14 -20.61 -16.47 19.98
C ILE A 14 -19.94 -16.29 18.61
N PHE A 15 -20.61 -16.65 17.50
CA PHE A 15 -20.08 -16.47 16.15
C PHE A 15 -20.12 -15.04 15.61
N ILE A 16 -20.79 -14.10 16.29
CA ILE A 16 -20.90 -12.70 15.86
C ILE A 16 -19.75 -11.83 16.40
N LEU A 17 -18.96 -12.32 17.36
CA LEU A 17 -17.99 -11.49 18.09
C LEU A 17 -16.64 -11.25 17.40
N HIS A 18 -16.37 -11.80 16.22
CA HIS A 18 -15.12 -11.50 15.47
C HIS A 18 -15.31 -11.27 13.97
N SER A 19 -16.55 -11.12 13.49
CA SER A 19 -16.77 -10.68 12.13
C SER A 19 -16.48 -9.19 12.07
N SER A 20 -15.24 -8.83 11.74
CA SER A 20 -14.84 -7.48 11.36
C SER A 20 -15.91 -6.90 10.42
N VAL A 21 -16.78 -6.05 10.95
CA VAL A 21 -17.98 -5.54 10.24
C VAL A 21 -17.60 -4.68 9.02
N LEU A 22 -16.30 -4.34 8.87
CA LEU A 22 -15.69 -3.97 7.62
C LEU A 22 -15.09 -5.21 6.93
N GLY A 23 -15.90 -5.91 6.13
CA GLY A 23 -15.40 -6.94 5.23
C GLY A 23 -14.54 -6.30 4.13
N GLY A 24 -13.23 -6.22 4.35
CA GLY A 24 -12.25 -5.72 3.39
C GLY A 24 -11.68 -6.81 2.50
N ASN A 25 -11.06 -6.41 1.38
CA ASN A 25 -10.33 -7.29 0.47
C ASN A 25 -8.92 -7.68 0.97
N CYS A 26 -8.51 -7.17 2.13
CA CYS A 26 -7.24 -7.47 2.77
C CYS A 26 -7.45 -8.08 4.15
N SER A 27 -6.71 -9.14 4.45
CA SER A 27 -6.56 -9.67 5.81
C SER A 27 -5.57 -8.84 6.64
N ASP A 28 -5.67 -8.98 7.97
CA ASP A 28 -4.73 -8.33 8.89
C ASP A 28 -3.30 -8.84 8.71
N GLU A 29 -3.12 -10.12 8.36
CA GLU A 29 -1.81 -10.69 8.06
C GLU A 29 -1.16 -10.01 6.84
N GLU A 30 -1.93 -9.80 5.76
CA GLU A 30 -1.44 -9.10 4.57
C GLU A 30 -1.09 -7.65 4.87
N LEU A 31 -1.93 -6.95 5.63
CA LEU A 31 -1.66 -5.57 6.00
C LEU A 31 -0.45 -5.46 6.95
N ASN A 32 -0.27 -6.41 7.86
CA ASN A 32 0.94 -6.51 8.69
C ASN A 32 2.19 -6.72 7.84
N LYS A 33 2.15 -7.62 6.84
CA LYS A 33 3.25 -7.82 5.87
C LYS A 33 3.57 -6.57 5.06
N LEU A 34 2.63 -5.64 4.92
CA LEU A 34 2.83 -4.35 4.25
C LEU A 34 3.23 -3.23 5.23
N GLY A 35 3.31 -3.49 6.53
CA GLY A 35 3.54 -2.49 7.57
C GLY A 35 2.37 -1.51 7.72
N MET A 36 1.16 -1.91 7.33
CA MET A 36 -0.05 -1.08 7.26
C MET A 36 -0.96 -1.20 8.50
N VAL A 37 -0.46 -1.77 9.58
CA VAL A 37 -1.17 -1.91 10.86
C VAL A 37 -0.27 -1.35 11.97
N GLU A 38 -0.74 -0.34 12.70
CA GLU A 38 -0.05 0.18 13.88
C GLU A 38 -0.39 -0.70 15.11
N GLY A 39 0.58 -0.92 16.00
CA GLY A 39 0.41 -1.73 17.21
C GLY A 39 1.71 -2.40 17.67
N ASP A 40 1.57 -3.39 18.56
CA ASP A 40 2.69 -4.25 18.97
C ASP A 40 3.25 -4.99 17.75
N GLY A 41 4.55 -4.85 17.51
CA GLY A 41 5.21 -5.43 16.32
C GLY A 41 5.12 -4.57 15.05
N PHE A 42 4.72 -3.29 15.15
CA PHE A 42 4.75 -2.37 14.01
C PHE A 42 6.16 -2.25 13.40
N ASP A 43 6.30 -2.71 12.16
CA ASP A 43 7.53 -2.62 11.40
C ASP A 43 7.52 -1.41 10.46
N ARG A 44 8.17 -0.33 10.92
CA ARG A 44 8.36 0.89 10.15
C ARG A 44 9.17 0.67 8.87
N ASN A 45 10.12 -0.25 8.87
CA ASN A 45 10.93 -0.52 7.69
C ASN A 45 10.08 -1.16 6.60
N THR A 46 9.24 -2.14 6.96
CA THR A 46 8.28 -2.75 6.04
C THR A 46 7.28 -1.73 5.49
N LEU A 47 6.78 -0.79 6.32
CA LEU A 47 5.96 0.32 5.84
C LEU A 47 6.70 1.18 4.79
N PHE A 48 7.98 1.45 5.00
CA PHE A 48 8.78 2.25 4.05
C PHE A 48 8.99 1.51 2.74
N ILE A 49 9.31 0.21 2.79
CA ILE A 49 9.46 -0.65 1.60
C ILE A 49 8.18 -0.64 0.78
N SER A 50 7.04 -0.93 1.41
CA SER A 50 5.75 -1.02 0.71
C SER A 50 5.36 0.35 0.13
N SER A 51 5.49 1.43 0.91
CA SER A 51 5.14 2.80 0.50
C SER A 51 6.02 3.32 -0.64
N HIS A 52 7.33 3.11 -0.58
CA HIS A 52 8.22 3.44 -1.69
C HIS A 52 7.95 2.58 -2.92
N GLY A 53 7.66 1.29 -2.72
CA GLY A 53 7.30 0.36 -3.80
C GLY A 53 6.07 0.85 -4.57
N MET A 54 5.00 1.19 -3.83
CA MET A 54 3.79 1.79 -4.39
C MET A 54 4.09 3.12 -5.08
N GLY A 55 4.91 3.99 -4.48
CA GLY A 55 5.34 5.25 -5.09
C GLY A 55 6.12 5.06 -6.39
N LYS A 56 7.01 4.06 -6.45
CA LYS A 56 7.80 3.69 -7.65
C LYS A 56 6.88 3.23 -8.77
N VAL A 57 5.91 2.36 -8.48
CA VAL A 57 4.91 1.93 -9.47
C VAL A 57 4.03 3.11 -9.88
N GLY A 58 3.46 3.85 -8.94
CA GLY A 58 2.60 5.00 -9.19
C GLY A 58 3.24 6.03 -10.12
N LYS A 59 4.52 6.36 -9.91
CA LYS A 59 5.27 7.29 -10.79
C LYS A 59 5.36 6.81 -12.24
N ARG A 60 5.50 5.50 -12.51
CA ARG A 60 5.53 4.94 -13.87
C ARG A 60 4.22 5.17 -14.63
N TYR A 61 3.10 5.20 -13.90
CA TYR A 61 1.76 5.33 -14.47
C TYR A 61 1.20 6.75 -14.38
N GLY A 62 1.70 7.60 -13.47
CA GLY A 62 1.23 8.96 -13.28
C GLY A 62 1.40 9.88 -14.49
N LEU A 63 2.29 9.54 -15.43
CA LEU A 63 2.45 10.26 -16.69
C LEU A 63 1.61 9.70 -17.84
N LYS A 64 1.00 8.51 -17.68
CA LYS A 64 0.21 7.87 -18.73
C LYS A 64 -1.22 8.45 -18.73
N PRO A 65 -1.82 8.70 -19.91
CA PRO A 65 -3.16 9.29 -20.00
C PRO A 65 -4.27 8.35 -19.53
N THR A 66 -4.13 7.04 -19.77
CA THR A 66 -5.15 6.02 -19.40
C THR A 66 -4.49 4.77 -18.82
N PRO A 67 -3.92 4.85 -17.61
CA PRO A 67 -3.33 3.68 -16.99
C PRO A 67 -4.43 2.66 -16.62
N LYS A 68 -4.15 1.36 -16.81
CA LYS A 68 -5.10 0.28 -16.50
C LYS A 68 -4.75 -0.31 -15.13
N VAL A 69 -5.76 -0.49 -14.27
CA VAL A 69 -5.60 -1.08 -12.93
C VAL A 69 -4.84 -2.41 -12.99
N ASP A 70 -5.17 -3.29 -13.93
CA ASP A 70 -4.51 -4.60 -14.05
C ASP A 70 -3.00 -4.51 -14.33
N LYS A 71 -2.57 -3.47 -15.06
CA LYS A 71 -1.13 -3.24 -15.32
C LYS A 71 -0.42 -2.71 -14.08
N VAL A 72 -1.05 -1.79 -13.34
CA VAL A 72 -0.54 -1.31 -12.05
C VAL A 72 -0.45 -2.47 -11.06
N LEU A 73 -1.47 -3.34 -11.01
CA LEU A 73 -1.50 -4.54 -10.18
C LEU A 73 -0.35 -5.49 -10.51
N THR A 74 -0.15 -5.83 -11.79
CA THR A 74 0.93 -6.72 -12.24
C THR A 74 2.31 -6.17 -11.84
N ASP A 75 2.51 -4.86 -11.98
CA ASP A 75 3.78 -4.21 -11.60
C ASP A 75 3.98 -4.18 -10.08
N LEU A 76 2.91 -4.01 -9.30
CA LEU A 76 2.94 -4.13 -7.84
C LEU A 76 3.30 -5.54 -7.41
N GLU A 77 2.62 -6.56 -7.94
CA GLU A 77 2.91 -7.98 -7.66
C GLU A 77 4.38 -8.31 -7.92
N THR A 78 4.88 -7.91 -9.10
CA THR A 78 6.26 -8.16 -9.51
C THR A 78 7.25 -7.46 -8.58
N LEU A 79 7.02 -6.18 -8.28
CA LEU A 79 7.93 -5.41 -7.43
C LEU A 79 7.91 -5.93 -5.98
N PHE A 80 6.73 -6.24 -5.44
CA PHE A 80 6.61 -6.73 -4.07
C PHE A 80 7.21 -8.11 -3.91
N GLY A 81 7.10 -8.98 -4.92
CA GLY A 81 7.83 -10.24 -4.95
C GLY A 81 9.34 -10.05 -4.82
N LYS A 82 9.92 -9.07 -5.54
CA LYS A 82 11.35 -8.74 -5.46
C LYS A 82 11.77 -8.13 -4.13
N LEU A 83 10.86 -7.42 -3.46
CA LEU A 83 11.12 -6.76 -2.17
C LEU A 83 10.86 -7.66 -0.96
N GLY A 84 10.60 -8.96 -1.16
CA GLY A 84 10.29 -9.90 -0.07
C GLY A 84 8.88 -9.72 0.51
N LEU A 85 8.01 -8.94 -0.14
CA LEU A 85 6.61 -8.70 0.24
C LEU A 85 5.65 -9.65 -0.50
N ALA A 86 6.08 -10.88 -0.76
CA ALA A 86 5.26 -11.89 -1.43
C ALA A 86 4.12 -12.38 -0.53
N GLY A 87 3.12 -13.05 -1.13
CA GLY A 87 2.00 -13.65 -0.40
C GLY A 87 0.89 -12.68 -0.04
N ILE A 88 0.87 -11.48 -0.62
CA ILE A 88 -0.30 -10.59 -0.64
C ILE A 88 -1.23 -11.03 -1.76
N SER A 89 -2.51 -11.18 -1.46
CA SER A 89 -3.53 -11.58 -2.43
C SER A 89 -3.73 -10.52 -3.51
N LYS A 90 -4.21 -10.98 -4.66
CA LYS A 90 -4.58 -10.13 -5.80
C LYS A 90 -5.64 -9.10 -5.43
N GLU A 91 -6.66 -9.51 -4.68
CA GLU A 91 -7.76 -8.61 -4.30
C GLU A 91 -7.26 -7.52 -3.33
N CYS A 92 -6.38 -7.85 -2.40
CA CYS A 92 -5.76 -6.85 -1.53
C CYS A 92 -4.86 -5.88 -2.32
N LEU A 93 -3.98 -6.39 -3.20
CA LEU A 93 -3.11 -5.53 -4.04
C LEU A 93 -3.91 -4.64 -5.00
N LYS A 94 -5.07 -5.11 -5.45
CA LYS A 94 -5.97 -4.33 -6.31
C LYS A 94 -6.48 -3.07 -5.62
N CYS A 95 -6.74 -3.09 -4.31
CA CYS A 95 -7.07 -1.88 -3.56
C CYS A 95 -5.97 -0.82 -3.65
N PHE A 96 -4.71 -1.23 -3.49
CA PHE A 96 -3.57 -0.32 -3.62
C PHE A 96 -3.36 0.15 -5.05
N ALA A 97 -3.57 -0.72 -6.05
CA ALA A 97 -3.53 -0.34 -7.46
C ALA A 97 -4.59 0.72 -7.80
N GLN A 98 -5.82 0.56 -7.30
CA GLN A 98 -6.91 1.53 -7.44
C GLN A 98 -6.58 2.86 -6.75
N SER A 99 -5.97 2.82 -5.56
CA SER A 99 -5.51 4.02 -4.85
C SER A 99 -4.43 4.78 -5.64
N LEU A 100 -3.44 4.07 -6.19
CA LEU A 100 -2.40 4.66 -7.03
C LEU A 100 -2.99 5.32 -8.29
N MET A 101 -4.00 4.68 -8.87
CA MET A 101 -4.76 5.23 -9.99
C MET A 101 -5.51 6.50 -9.60
N CYS A 102 -6.19 6.50 -8.45
CA CYS A 102 -6.84 7.68 -7.91
C CYS A 102 -5.86 8.84 -7.74
N VAL A 103 -4.70 8.61 -7.09
CA VAL A 103 -3.67 9.64 -6.90
C VAL A 103 -3.15 10.16 -8.25
N SER A 104 -2.94 9.27 -9.22
CA SER A 104 -2.46 9.64 -10.56
C SER A 104 -3.46 10.50 -11.33
N MET A 105 -4.77 10.29 -11.11
CA MET A 105 -5.82 11.04 -11.81
C MET A 105 -6.21 12.32 -11.08
N GLN A 106 -6.33 12.28 -9.75
CA GLN A 106 -6.91 13.36 -8.94
C GLN A 106 -5.83 14.23 -8.27
N CYS A 107 -4.65 13.69 -8.01
CA CYS A 107 -3.63 14.33 -7.16
C CYS A 107 -2.28 14.55 -7.84
N ARG A 108 -2.15 14.26 -9.13
CA ARG A 108 -0.88 14.38 -9.87
C ARG A 108 -0.21 15.75 -9.69
N GLY A 109 -0.97 16.84 -9.82
CA GLY A 109 -0.44 18.20 -9.66
C GLY A 109 0.06 18.47 -8.25
N ALA A 110 -0.75 18.11 -7.25
CA ALA A 110 -0.42 18.29 -5.84
C ALA A 110 0.80 17.45 -5.39
N CYS A 111 0.95 16.25 -5.95
CA CYS A 111 2.03 15.32 -5.61
C CYS A 111 3.30 15.49 -6.43
N LEU A 112 3.35 16.42 -7.40
CA LEU A 112 4.51 16.62 -8.27
C LEU A 112 5.78 16.98 -7.48
N LYS A 113 5.63 17.77 -6.42
CA LYS A 113 6.74 18.22 -5.55
C LYS A 113 7.19 17.15 -4.54
N GLY A 114 6.45 16.05 -4.41
CA GLY A 114 6.80 14.94 -3.53
C GLY A 114 5.59 14.37 -2.79
N PRO A 115 5.69 13.12 -2.29
CA PRO A 115 4.58 12.46 -1.61
C PRO A 115 4.26 13.07 -0.24
N CYS A 116 5.25 13.63 0.46
CA CYS A 116 5.09 14.21 1.81
C CYS A 116 4.97 15.73 1.82
N THR A 117 4.46 16.32 0.74
CA THR A 117 4.01 17.72 0.74
C THR A 117 2.59 17.79 1.27
N ASP A 118 2.25 18.87 1.96
CA ASP A 118 0.90 19.04 2.53
C ASP A 118 -0.16 19.02 1.43
N ASP A 119 0.12 19.63 0.27
CA ASP A 119 -0.76 19.58 -0.90
C ASP A 119 -1.08 18.14 -1.33
N CYS A 120 -0.05 17.29 -1.43
CA CYS A 120 -0.23 15.89 -1.84
C CYS A 120 -1.02 15.10 -0.80
N GLN A 121 -0.65 15.23 0.48
CA GLN A 121 -1.30 14.53 1.59
C GLN A 121 -2.76 14.93 1.72
N ASN A 122 -3.06 16.23 1.67
CA ASN A 122 -4.42 16.76 1.70
C ASN A 122 -5.23 16.31 0.48
N CYS A 123 -4.62 16.26 -0.71
CA CYS A 123 -5.31 15.76 -1.89
C CYS A 123 -5.66 14.28 -1.74
N PHE A 124 -4.72 13.45 -1.28
CA PHE A 124 -4.95 12.03 -1.03
C PHE A 124 -6.06 11.80 0.00
N ASP A 125 -5.99 12.50 1.14
CA ASP A 125 -6.98 12.41 2.21
C ASP A 125 -8.39 12.75 1.71
N ARG A 126 -8.52 13.77 0.86
CA ARG A 126 -9.81 14.23 0.32
C ARG A 126 -10.37 13.33 -0.77
N ASN A 127 -9.53 12.79 -1.66
CA ASN A 127 -10.01 12.17 -2.90
C ASN A 127 -9.88 10.64 -2.92
N CYS A 128 -8.88 10.06 -2.23
CA CYS A 128 -8.48 8.68 -2.46
C CYS A 128 -8.51 7.81 -1.19
N LYS A 129 -8.27 8.41 -0.02
CA LYS A 129 -8.11 7.68 1.24
C LYS A 129 -9.35 6.90 1.64
N SER A 130 -10.55 7.50 1.56
CA SER A 130 -11.78 6.83 1.99
C SER A 130 -12.01 5.53 1.21
N ALA A 131 -11.88 5.56 -0.12
CA ALA A 131 -12.05 4.39 -0.97
C ALA A 131 -10.98 3.31 -0.69
N LEU A 132 -9.73 3.71 -0.44
CA LEU A 132 -8.68 2.77 -0.05
C LEU A 132 -9.04 2.08 1.27
N LEU A 133 -9.38 2.85 2.30
CA LEU A 133 -9.70 2.38 3.63
C LEU A 133 -10.89 1.41 3.63
N GLU A 134 -11.94 1.75 2.88
CA GLU A 134 -13.09 0.87 2.65
C GLU A 134 -12.66 -0.43 1.95
N CYS A 135 -11.87 -0.33 0.88
CA CYS A 135 -11.43 -1.49 0.12
C CYS A 135 -10.58 -2.47 0.95
N ILE A 136 -9.68 -1.97 1.80
CA ILE A 136 -8.82 -2.81 2.65
C ILE A 136 -9.50 -3.19 3.98
N GLY A 137 -10.70 -2.69 4.26
CA GLY A 137 -11.45 -2.97 5.49
C GLY A 137 -10.85 -2.36 6.76
N LYS A 138 -10.27 -1.15 6.65
CA LYS A 138 -9.65 -0.44 7.79
C LYS A 138 -10.22 0.95 7.96
N THR A 139 -10.16 1.48 9.18
CA THR A 139 -10.54 2.86 9.49
C THR A 139 -9.37 3.84 9.39
N SER A 140 -8.13 3.32 9.44
CA SER A 140 -6.90 4.08 9.30
C SER A 140 -5.75 3.19 8.87
N ILE A 141 -4.74 3.78 8.26
CA ILE A 141 -3.43 3.17 7.96
C ILE A 141 -2.31 4.10 8.44
N PRO A 142 -1.15 3.56 8.82
CA PRO A 142 0.01 4.38 9.14
C PRO A 142 0.43 5.22 7.93
N ASN A 143 0.84 6.45 8.20
CA ASN A 143 1.35 7.35 7.18
C ASN A 143 2.88 7.42 7.28
N PRO A 144 3.65 6.98 6.27
CA PRO A 144 5.11 7.01 6.32
C PRO A 144 5.67 8.44 6.43
N CYS A 145 4.91 9.45 5.99
CA CYS A 145 5.29 10.85 6.11
C CYS A 145 5.30 11.37 7.57
N LYS A 146 4.78 10.60 8.55
CA LYS A 146 5.02 10.85 9.98
C LYS A 146 6.53 10.89 10.29
N TRP A 147 7.33 10.14 9.54
CA TRP A 147 8.80 10.12 9.61
C TRP A 147 9.42 10.66 8.32
N LYS A 148 8.94 11.82 7.86
CA LYS A 148 9.28 12.42 6.56
C LYS A 148 10.78 12.40 6.23
N GLU A 149 11.64 12.77 7.17
CA GLU A 149 13.09 12.85 6.91
C GLU A 149 13.70 11.48 6.61
N ASP A 150 13.35 10.46 7.40
CA ASP A 150 13.81 9.09 7.21
C ASP A 150 13.19 8.50 5.93
N TYR A 151 11.88 8.69 5.76
CA TYR A 151 11.14 8.14 4.63
C TYR A 151 11.65 8.69 3.31
N LEU A 152 11.86 10.00 3.18
CA LEU A 152 12.32 10.59 1.92
C LEU A 152 13.76 10.19 1.55
N LYS A 153 14.59 9.81 2.53
CA LYS A 153 15.98 9.35 2.33
C LYS A 153 16.08 7.83 2.15
N TYR A 154 15.01 7.09 2.42
CA TYR A 154 14.99 5.64 2.34
C TYR A 154 15.35 5.16 0.93
N LYS A 155 16.18 4.11 0.87
CA LYS A 155 16.55 3.40 -0.35
C LYS A 155 16.07 1.96 -0.19
N PHE A 156 15.59 1.37 -1.28
CA PHE A 156 15.27 -0.05 -1.26
C PHE A 156 16.50 -0.86 -0.82
N PRO A 157 16.30 -2.01 -0.13
CA PRO A 157 17.37 -2.97 0.03
C PRO A 157 17.94 -3.31 -1.35
N GLU A 158 19.26 -3.45 -1.44
CA GLU A 158 19.91 -3.85 -2.70
C GLU A 158 19.27 -5.16 -3.17
N THR A 159 18.66 -5.13 -4.35
CA THR A 159 18.17 -6.32 -5.03
C THR A 159 19.20 -6.69 -6.10
N ASP A 160 19.42 -7.97 -6.36
CA ASP A 160 20.47 -8.51 -7.27
C ASP A 160 20.43 -7.98 -8.72
N GLU A 161 19.51 -7.07 -9.05
CA GLU A 161 19.35 -6.45 -10.38
C GLU A 161 19.87 -5.00 -10.46
N ASP A 162 20.37 -4.40 -9.37
CA ASP A 162 20.88 -3.02 -9.38
C ASP A 162 22.35 -2.91 -9.89
N GLU A 163 22.96 -3.99 -10.37
CA GLU A 163 24.15 -3.95 -11.23
C GLU A 163 23.76 -3.68 -12.69
N SER A 164 23.29 -2.47 -12.98
CA SER A 164 23.45 -1.91 -14.33
C SER A 164 24.74 -1.09 -14.35
N PRO A 165 25.65 -1.32 -15.33
CA PRO A 165 26.98 -0.73 -15.31
C PRO A 165 26.86 0.79 -15.30
N LYS A 166 27.52 1.42 -14.34
CA LYS A 166 27.80 2.85 -14.37
C LYS A 166 28.37 3.16 -15.74
N LYS A 167 27.62 3.94 -16.53
CA LYS A 167 28.05 4.51 -17.79
C LYS A 167 29.37 5.24 -17.52
N GLY A 168 30.47 4.61 -17.94
CA GLY A 168 31.83 5.08 -17.74
C GLY A 168 31.98 6.51 -18.22
N GLU A 169 32.74 7.24 -17.41
CA GLU A 169 32.90 8.68 -17.42
C GLU A 169 33.30 9.23 -18.81
N ALA A 170 32.71 10.39 -19.13
CA ALA A 170 33.30 11.31 -20.07
C ALA A 170 34.64 11.78 -19.49
N SER A 171 35.75 11.27 -20.01
CA SER A 171 37.07 11.85 -19.79
C SER A 171 37.32 12.89 -20.88
N GLY A 172 37.01 14.15 -20.55
CA GLY A 172 37.59 15.31 -21.22
C GLY A 172 38.71 15.87 -20.36
N THR A 173 39.94 15.78 -20.87
CA THR A 173 41.18 16.54 -20.57
C THR A 173 42.28 15.81 -21.35
N SER A 174 43.12 16.39 -22.20
CA SER A 174 43.54 17.78 -22.46
C SER A 174 43.93 17.93 -23.94
#